data_AF-A0A0F8ULM7-F1
#
_entry.id   AF-A0A0F8ULM7-F1
#
_cell.length_a   1.000
_cell.length_b   1.000
_cell.length_c   1.000
_cell.angle_alpha   90.00
_cell.angle_beta   90.00
_cell.angle_gamma   90.00
#
_symmetry.space_group_name_H-M   'P 1'
#
loop_
_entity.id
_entity.type
_entity.pdbx_description
1 polymer ?
#
loop_
_entity_poly.entity_id
_entity_poly.type
_entity_poly.pdbx_seq_one_letter_code
_entity_poly.pdbx_strand_id
1 'polypeptide(L)' 'GLADVRGLSPRERARVIIDKCSHPDYKPILQDYFDRAEYECLKKGMGHEPHLLFQAFKMHQNLAENGTMKINGWD' A
#
# COMPACT_ATOMS: atom_id res chain seq x y z
N GLY A 1 14.51 7.33 2.46
CA GLY A 1 15.09 8.21 1.43
C GLY A 1 14.15 9.37 1.18
N LEU A 2 14.19 9.97 -0.02
CA LEU A 2 13.30 11.07 -0.43
C LEU A 2 12.57 10.67 -1.72
N ALA A 3 11.24 10.85 -1.74
CA ALA A 3 10.41 10.66 -2.91
C ALA A 3 9.89 12.01 -3.42
N ASP A 4 10.31 12.41 -4.62
CA ASP A 4 9.70 13.52 -5.34
C ASP A 4 8.46 13.00 -6.08
N VAL A 5 7.31 13.67 -5.87
CA VAL A 5 5.99 13.23 -6.33
C VAL A 5 5.30 14.26 -7.21
N ARG A 6 5.99 15.35 -7.57
CA ARG A 6 5.42 16.40 -8.42
C ARG A 6 5.17 15.86 -9.82
N GLY A 7 3.98 16.11 -10.35
CA GLY A 7 3.58 15.66 -11.70
C GLY A 7 3.25 14.17 -11.82
N LEU A 8 3.25 13.41 -10.71
CA LEU A 8 2.92 11.98 -10.71
C LEU A 8 1.43 11.74 -10.42
N SER A 9 0.84 10.77 -11.12
CA SER A 9 -0.48 10.23 -10.78
C SER A 9 -0.44 9.49 -9.43
N PRO A 10 -1.59 9.20 -8.79
CA PRO A 10 -1.60 8.51 -7.50
C PRO A 10 -0.87 7.16 -7.49
N ARG A 11 -0.99 6.38 -8.57
CA ARG A 11 -0.30 5.09 -8.73
C ARG A 11 1.21 5.24 -8.84
N GLU A 12 1.68 6.20 -9.64
CA GLU A 12 3.10 6.50 -9.78
C GLU A 12 3.69 7.01 -8.46
N ARG A 13 2.94 7.88 -7.76
CA ARG A 13 3.28 8.37 -6.42
C ARG A 13 3.42 7.22 -5.41
N ALA A 14 2.48 6.27 -5.39
CA ALA A 14 2.55 5.12 -4.50
C ALA A 14 3.84 4.31 -4.72
N ARG A 15 4.18 3.99 -5.98
CA ARG A 15 5.41 3.25 -6.33
C ARG A 15 6.67 3.94 -5.81
N VAL A 16 6.82 5.25 -6.03
CA VAL A 16 8.04 5.96 -5.60
C VAL A 16 8.14 6.13 -4.08
N ILE A 17 6.99 6.29 -3.39
CA ILE A 17 6.98 6.35 -1.93
C ILE A 17 7.34 4.99 -1.33
N ILE A 18 6.71 3.90 -1.82
CA ILE A 18 7.00 2.54 -1.36
C ILE A 18 8.47 2.21 -1.61
N ASP A 19 9.00 2.57 -2.77
CA ASP A 19 10.38 2.27 -3.13
C ASP A 19 11.42 3.04 -2.30
N LYS A 20 11.26 4.35 -2.18
CA LYS A 20 12.30 5.26 -1.67
C LYS A 20 12.16 5.62 -0.19
N CYS A 21 10.96 5.53 0.38
CA CYS A 21 10.67 6.05 1.72
C CYS A 21 10.31 4.98 2.73
N SER A 22 9.68 3.87 2.31
CA SER A 22 9.26 2.83 3.24
C SER A 22 10.43 2.12 3.91
N HIS A 23 10.30 1.85 5.21
CA HIS A 23 11.27 1.06 5.96
C HIS A 23 11.37 -0.36 5.37
N PRO A 24 12.56 -1.00 5.32
CA PRO A 24 12.75 -2.32 4.74
C PRO A 24 11.74 -3.38 5.22
N ASP A 25 11.45 -3.41 6.52
CA ASP A 25 10.48 -4.34 7.12
C ASP A 25 9.03 -4.18 6.61
N TYR A 26 8.65 -2.98 6.15
CA TYR A 26 7.27 -2.67 5.73
C TYR A 26 7.12 -2.54 4.23
N LYS A 27 8.22 -2.33 3.50
CA LYS A 27 8.20 -2.21 2.03
C LYS A 27 7.54 -3.42 1.35
N PRO A 28 7.83 -4.69 1.71
CA PRO A 28 7.13 -5.84 1.13
C PRO A 28 5.62 -5.85 1.44
N ILE A 29 5.23 -5.49 2.67
CA ILE A 29 3.83 -5.44 3.10
C ILE A 29 3.04 -4.40 2.29
N LEU A 30 3.60 -3.20 2.12
CA LEU A 30 2.99 -2.12 1.35
C LEU A 30 2.95 -2.43 -0.16
N GLN A 31 3.98 -3.07 -0.69
CA GLN A 31 4.03 -3.47 -2.09
C GLN A 31 2.94 -4.50 -2.41
N ASP A 32 2.76 -5.53 -1.55
CA ASP A 32 1.70 -6.54 -1.73
C ASP A 32 0.30 -5.90 -1.69
N TYR A 33 0.05 -4.94 -0.80
CA TYR A 33 -1.22 -4.20 -0.78
C TYR A 33 -1.47 -3.49 -2.11
N PHE A 34 -0.47 -2.75 -2.57
CA PHE A 34 -0.58 -1.93 -3.77
C PHE A 34 -0.77 -2.80 -5.00
N ASP A 35 -0.03 -3.90 -5.13
CA ASP A 35 -0.12 -4.81 -6.29
C ASP A 35 -1.50 -5.49 -6.36
N ARG A 36 -2.03 -5.98 -5.22
CA ARG A 36 -3.37 -6.57 -5.14
C ARG A 36 -4.46 -5.53 -5.45
N ALA A 37 -4.37 -4.35 -4.84
CA ALA A 37 -5.33 -3.27 -5.07
C ALA A 37 -5.32 -2.82 -6.54
N GLU A 38 -4.13 -2.62 -7.11
CA GLU A 38 -3.96 -2.21 -8.50
C GLU A 38 -4.56 -3.24 -9.47
N TYR A 39 -4.28 -4.52 -9.26
CA TYR A 39 -4.84 -5.61 -10.06
C TYR A 39 -6.39 -5.63 -10.02
N GLU A 40 -6.97 -5.63 -8.81
CA GLU A 40 -8.43 -5.70 -8.63
C GLU A 40 -9.15 -4.47 -9.18
N CYS A 41 -8.61 -3.27 -8.92
CA CYS A 41 -9.22 -2.02 -9.35
C CYS A 41 -9.09 -1.79 -10.86
N LEU A 42 -7.95 -2.15 -11.48
CA LEU A 42 -7.78 -2.00 -12.93
C LEU A 42 -8.73 -2.90 -13.72
N LYS A 43 -8.92 -4.14 -13.27
CA LYS A 43 -9.90 -5.05 -13.88
C LYS A 43 -11.33 -4.50 -13.88
N LYS A 44 -11.66 -3.68 -12.89
CA LYS A 44 -12.99 -3.08 -12.71
C LYS A 44 -13.10 -1.67 -13.30
N GLY A 45 -12.04 -1.13 -13.93
CA GLY A 45 -12.01 0.24 -14.43
C GLY A 45 -11.97 1.32 -13.34
N MET A 46 -11.63 0.96 -12.09
CA MET A 46 -11.62 1.84 -10.91
C MET A 46 -10.20 2.13 -10.41
N GLY A 47 -9.23 2.26 -11.32
CA GLY A 47 -7.80 2.27 -11.00
C GLY A 47 -7.14 3.63 -10.77
N HIS A 48 -7.88 4.72 -10.57
CA HIS A 48 -7.24 6.03 -10.33
C HIS A 48 -6.46 6.04 -9.00
N GLU A 49 -7.13 5.62 -7.93
CA GLU A 49 -6.57 5.45 -6.58
C GLU A 49 -6.98 4.06 -6.07
N PRO A 50 -6.21 3.01 -6.42
CA PRO A 50 -6.61 1.64 -6.15
C PRO A 50 -6.55 1.32 -4.65
N HIS A 51 -7.66 0.82 -4.11
CA HIS A 51 -7.76 0.43 -2.70
C HIS A 51 -8.57 -0.86 -2.52
N LEU A 52 -8.11 -1.67 -1.56
CA LEU A 52 -8.90 -2.74 -0.96
C LEU A 52 -9.53 -2.21 0.33
N LEU A 53 -10.78 -1.76 0.26
CA LEU A 53 -11.42 -0.97 1.32
C LEU A 53 -11.54 -1.72 2.66
N PHE A 54 -11.80 -3.02 2.63
CA PHE A 54 -11.93 -3.83 3.84
C PHE A 54 -10.56 -4.14 4.50
N GLN A 55 -9.48 -3.97 3.75
CA GLN A 55 -8.11 -4.21 4.21
C GLN A 55 -7.34 -2.92 4.51
N ALA A 56 -7.84 -1.75 4.08
CA ALA A 56 -7.11 -0.47 4.15
C ALA A 56 -6.58 -0.14 5.57
N PHE A 57 -7.31 -0.56 6.61
CA PHE A 57 -6.93 -0.33 8.01
C PHE A 57 -6.35 -1.56 8.72
N LYS A 58 -6.05 -2.67 8.03
CA LYS A 58 -5.59 -3.93 8.64
C LYS A 58 -4.33 -3.77 9.49
N MET A 59 -3.33 -3.03 9.02
CA MET A 59 -2.11 -2.74 9.80
C MET A 59 -2.42 -1.99 11.11
N HIS A 60 -3.39 -1.08 11.08
CA HIS A 60 -3.81 -0.32 12.27
C HIS A 60 -4.58 -1.20 13.25
N GLN A 61 -5.47 -2.07 12.74
CA GLN A 61 -6.18 -3.06 13.56
C GLN A 61 -5.18 -4.01 14.25
N ASN A 62 -4.20 -4.52 13.50
CA ASN A 62 -3.17 -5.40 14.05
C ASN A 62 -2.30 -4.70 15.10
N LEU A 63 -2.05 -3.40 14.95
CA LEU A 63 -1.37 -2.62 15.98
C LEU A 63 -2.19 -2.55 17.27
N ALA A 64 -3.50 -2.32 17.16
CA ALA A 64 -4.38 -2.25 18.32
C ALA A 64 -4.51 -3.61 19.04
N GLU A 65 -4.54 -4.71 18.29
CA GLU A 65 -4.73 -6.07 18.83
C GLU A 65 -3.41 -6.70 19.33
N ASN A 66 -2.33 -6.51 18.58
CA ASN A 66 -1.08 -7.27 18.75
C ASN A 66 0.13 -6.38 19.06
N GLY A 67 -0.05 -5.06 19.18
CA GLY A 67 1.03 -4.11 19.50
C GLY A 67 2.03 -3.87 18.36
N THR A 68 1.74 -4.32 17.14
CA THR A 68 2.61 -4.14 15.96
C THR A 68 1.82 -3.95 14.67
N MET A 69 2.34 -3.16 13.73
CA MET A 69 1.75 -3.04 12.39
C MET A 69 2.18 -4.15 11.42
N LYS A 70 3.14 -5.02 11.82
CA LYS A 70 3.60 -6.13 10.97
C LYS A 70 2.51 -7.20 10.89
N ILE A 71 2.04 -7.46 9.67
CA ILE A 71 1.03 -8.49 9.37
C ILE A 71 1.67 -9.62 8.57
N ASN A 72 1.13 -10.84 8.70
CA ASN A 72 1.61 -12.01 7.95
C ASN A 72 1.06 -12.06 6.51
N GLY A 73 0.05 -11.24 6.19
CA GLY A 73 -0.58 -11.16 4.88
C GLY A 73 -1.80 -10.24 4.90
N TRP A 74 -2.38 -9.98 3.72
CA TRP A 74 -3.57 -9.14 3.55
C TRP A 74 -4.89 -9.93 3.48
N ASP A 75 -4.82 -11.24 3.66
CA ASP A 75 -5.95 -12.17 3.72
C ASP A 75 -6.62 -12.20 5.11
#